data_AF-A0A844EHU9-F1
#
_entry.id   AF-A0A844EHU9-F1
#
_cell.length_a   1.000
_cell.length_b   1.000
_cell.length_c   1.000
_cell.angle_alpha   90.00
_cell.angle_beta   90.00
_cell.angle_gamma   90.00
#
_symmetry.space_group_name_H-M   'P 1'
#
loop_
_entity.id
_entity.type
_entity.pdbx_description
1 polymer ?
#
loop_
_entity_poly.entity_id
_entity_poly.type
_entity_poly.pdbx_seq_one_letter_code
_entity_poly.pdbx_strand_id
1 'polypeptide(L)'
;DNLQKIVSLMIDDVNSMLKQQGLVINVTDKAKAKLVELGYNPAMGARPLRRVIQEQIEDKVADFYLDHENAATLTADVDSKGNIVIKAP
;
A
#
# COMPACT_ATOMS: atom_id res chain seq x y z
N ASP A 1 2.89 16.83 -7.44
CA ASP A 1 3.16 15.92 -8.57
C ASP A 1 4.42 15.02 -8.55
N ASN A 2 5.28 15.03 -7.52
CA ASN A 2 6.43 14.09 -7.48
C ASN A 2 6.28 12.94 -6.47
N LEU A 3 5.65 13.18 -5.32
CA LEU A 3 5.50 12.19 -4.26
C LEU A 3 4.56 11.03 -4.64
N GLN A 4 3.47 11.30 -5.36
CA GLN A 4 2.58 10.24 -5.85
C GLN A 4 3.26 9.29 -6.85
N LYS A 5 4.20 9.81 -7.66
CA LYS A 5 5.03 8.98 -8.55
C LYS A 5 5.97 8.10 -7.74
N ILE A 6 6.59 8.65 -6.70
CA ILE A 6 7.42 7.88 -5.75
C ILE A 6 6.59 6.78 -5.09
N VAL A 7 5.39 7.09 -4.59
CA VAL A 7 4.49 6.08 -4.01
C VAL A 7 4.13 5.01 -5.02
N SER A 8 3.83 5.37 -6.27
CA SER A 8 3.53 4.39 -7.33
C SER A 8 4.71 3.45 -7.58
N LEU A 9 5.92 3.98 -7.70
CA LEU A 9 7.13 3.16 -7.87
C LEU A 9 7.37 2.21 -6.70
N MET A 10 7.12 2.68 -5.47
CA MET A 10 7.28 1.85 -4.28
C MET A 10 6.21 0.76 -4.17
N ILE A 11 4.98 1.05 -4.62
CA ILE A 11 3.93 0.03 -4.74
C ILE A 11 4.29 -0.99 -5.82
N ASP A 12 4.93 -0.58 -6.90
CA ASP A 12 5.41 -1.49 -7.95
C ASP A 12 6.52 -2.43 -7.41
N ASP A 13 7.40 -1.92 -6.54
CA ASP A 13 8.38 -2.75 -5.82
C ASP A 13 7.69 -3.80 -4.93
N VAL A 14 6.67 -3.38 -4.17
CA VAL A 14 5.86 -4.29 -3.34
C VAL A 14 5.16 -5.35 -4.19
N ASN A 15 4.53 -4.94 -5.28
CA ASN A 15 3.89 -5.85 -6.23
C ASN A 15 4.88 -6.83 -6.85
N SER A 16 6.13 -6.43 -7.06
CA SER A 16 7.17 -7.32 -7.57
C SER A 16 7.50 -8.44 -6.58
N MET A 17 7.46 -8.16 -5.27
CA MET A 17 7.61 -9.17 -4.22
C MET A 17 6.37 -10.07 -4.12
N LEU A 18 5.17 -9.46 -4.09
CA LEU A 18 3.90 -10.19 -4.00
C LEU A 18 3.65 -11.12 -5.19
N LYS A 19 4.10 -10.75 -6.39
CA LYS A 19 4.01 -11.60 -7.58
C LYS A 19 4.69 -12.95 -7.42
N GLN A 20 5.76 -13.05 -6.62
CA GLN A 20 6.42 -14.34 -6.35
C GLN A 20 5.51 -15.29 -5.55
N GLN A 21 4.54 -14.74 -4.82
CA GLN A 21 3.52 -15.46 -4.06
C GLN A 21 2.20 -15.60 -4.83
N GLY A 22 2.15 -15.20 -6.11
CA GLY A 22 0.92 -15.21 -6.91
C GLY A 22 -0.10 -14.12 -6.52
N LEU A 23 0.34 -13.10 -5.79
CA LEU A 23 -0.51 -12.02 -5.28
C LEU A 23 -0.27 -10.72 -6.04
N VAL A 24 -1.32 -9.92 -6.17
CA VAL A 24 -1.25 -8.54 -6.70
C VAL A 24 -2.07 -7.61 -5.81
N ILE A 25 -1.49 -6.48 -5.43
CA ILE A 25 -2.19 -5.40 -4.71
C ILE A 25 -2.43 -4.21 -5.63
N ASN A 26 -3.70 -3.82 -5.77
CA ASN A 26 -4.09 -2.59 -6.46
C ASN A 26 -4.37 -1.49 -5.42
N VAL A 27 -3.66 -0.37 -5.51
CA VAL A 27 -3.80 0.72 -4.53
C VAL A 27 -4.57 1.87 -5.19
N THR A 28 -5.71 2.26 -4.62
CA THR A 28 -6.53 3.36 -5.16
C THR A 28 -5.81 4.71 -5.03
N ASP A 29 -6.19 5.69 -5.83
CA ASP A 29 -5.61 7.03 -5.74
C ASP A 29 -5.86 7.69 -4.38
N LYS A 30 -6.99 7.37 -3.73
CA LYS A 30 -7.29 7.78 -2.36
C LYS A 30 -6.29 7.20 -1.37
N ALA A 31 -6.00 5.90 -1.47
CA ALA A 31 -5.00 5.25 -0.63
C ALA A 31 -3.60 5.80 -0.90
N LYS A 32 -3.21 6.02 -2.17
CA LYS A 32 -1.94 6.67 -2.52
C LYS A 32 -1.82 8.06 -1.91
N ALA A 33 -2.86 8.88 -2.00
CA ALA A 33 -2.89 10.20 -1.37
C ALA A 33 -2.73 10.10 0.16
N LYS A 34 -3.40 9.13 0.79
CA LYS A 34 -3.27 8.91 2.23
C LYS A 34 -1.88 8.44 2.64
N LEU A 35 -1.24 7.58 1.86
CA LEU A 35 0.14 7.16 2.08
C LEU A 35 1.12 8.34 2.02
N VAL A 36 0.93 9.25 1.05
CA VAL A 36 1.73 10.48 0.97
C VAL A 36 1.51 11.35 2.22
N GLU A 37 0.26 11.54 2.64
CA GLU A 37 -0.07 12.34 3.82
C GLU A 37 0.60 11.77 5.09
N LEU A 38 0.59 10.46 5.26
CA LEU A 38 1.18 9.78 6.42
C LEU A 38 2.72 9.72 6.37
N GLY A 39 3.30 9.58 5.18
CA GLY A 39 4.73 9.31 4.99
C GLY A 39 5.58 10.51 4.57
N TYR A 40 4.97 11.64 4.28
CA TYR A 40 5.69 12.86 3.90
C TYR A 40 5.98 13.74 5.12
N ASN A 41 7.25 13.95 5.40
CA ASN A 41 7.70 14.94 6.37
C ASN A 41 8.59 15.97 5.67
N PRO A 42 8.24 17.28 5.64
CA PRO A 42 9.04 18.31 5.00
C PRO A 42 10.51 18.37 5.50
N ALA A 43 10.76 18.04 6.76
CA ALA A 43 12.09 18.04 7.36
C ALA A 43 12.91 16.78 7.06
N MET A 44 12.25 15.64 6.73
CA MET A 44 12.91 14.35 6.50
C MET A 44 12.75 13.81 5.06
N GLY A 45 12.04 14.55 4.20
CA GLY A 45 11.71 14.14 2.84
C GLY A 45 10.81 12.89 2.80
N ALA A 46 10.96 12.10 1.74
CA ALA A 46 10.19 10.86 1.52
C ALA A 46 10.74 9.65 2.29
N ARG A 47 11.75 9.80 3.16
CA ARG A 47 12.31 8.68 3.95
C ARG A 47 11.25 7.94 4.79
N PRO A 48 10.31 8.63 5.49
CA PRO A 48 9.27 7.95 6.25
C PRO A 48 8.26 7.19 5.36
N LEU A 49 8.15 7.55 4.08
CA LEU A 49 7.18 6.99 3.14
C LEU A 49 7.36 5.49 2.92
N ARG A 50 8.61 5.00 2.93
CA ARG A 50 8.88 3.56 2.80
C ARG A 50 8.31 2.79 3.98
N ARG A 51 8.52 3.30 5.18
CA ARG A 51 8.02 2.67 6.40
C ARG A 51 6.50 2.67 6.44
N VAL A 52 5.87 3.78 6.03
CA VAL A 52 4.41 3.86 5.94
C VAL A 52 3.84 2.88 4.92
N ILE A 53 4.46 2.72 3.75
CA ILE A 53 4.02 1.74 2.75
C ILE A 53 4.15 0.31 3.29
N GLN A 54 5.26 -0.01 3.96
CA GLN A 54 5.44 -1.32 4.58
C GLN A 54 4.33 -1.60 5.61
N GLU A 55 4.12 -0.70 6.57
CA GLU A 55 3.13 -0.89 7.65
C GLU A 55 1.68 -0.87 7.15
N GLN A 56 1.36 -0.06 6.13
CA GLN A 56 -0.02 0.13 5.67
C GLN A 56 -0.41 -0.75 4.49
N ILE A 57 0.56 -1.32 3.77
CA ILE A 57 0.32 -2.15 2.59
C ILE A 57 0.89 -3.54 2.81
N GLU A 58 2.21 -3.70 2.96
CA GLU A 58 2.84 -5.03 3.06
C GLU A 58 2.32 -5.82 4.26
N ASP A 59 2.38 -5.23 5.46
CA ASP A 59 1.97 -5.91 6.70
C ASP A 59 0.47 -6.28 6.64
N LYS A 60 -0.39 -5.36 6.17
CA LYS A 60 -1.83 -5.61 6.04
C LYS A 60 -2.18 -6.64 4.97
N VAL A 61 -1.41 -6.71 3.88
CA VAL A 61 -1.58 -7.73 2.85
C VAL A 61 -1.17 -9.09 3.41
N ALA A 62 -0.07 -9.17 4.15
CA ALA A 62 0.36 -10.40 4.80
C ALA A 62 -0.70 -10.91 5.80
N ASP A 63 -1.19 -10.04 6.68
CA ASP A 63 -2.26 -10.37 7.63
C ASP A 63 -3.53 -10.84 6.90
N PHE A 64 -3.96 -10.11 5.87
CA PHE A 64 -5.15 -10.47 5.09
C PHE A 64 -5.01 -11.82 4.38
N TYR A 65 -3.82 -12.11 3.84
CA TYR A 65 -3.54 -13.35 3.13
C TYR A 65 -3.56 -14.57 4.05
N LEU A 66 -3.09 -14.44 5.30
CA LEU A 66 -3.18 -15.51 6.30
C LEU A 66 -4.63 -15.91 6.58
N ASP A 67 -5.55 -14.95 6.56
CA ASP A 67 -6.98 -15.20 6.77
C ASP A 67 -7.73 -15.59 5.48
N HIS A 68 -7.16 -15.30 4.30
CA HIS A 68 -7.80 -15.45 2.99
C HIS A 68 -6.83 -16.05 1.94
N GLU A 69 -6.43 -17.31 2.13
CA GLU A 69 -5.42 -18.02 1.29
C GLU A 69 -5.70 -18.02 -0.22
N ASN A 70 -6.95 -17.78 -0.66
CA ASN A 70 -7.35 -17.84 -2.08
C ASN A 70 -7.43 -16.48 -2.80
N ALA A 71 -7.13 -15.35 -2.13
CA ALA A 71 -7.27 -14.04 -2.74
C ALA A 71 -6.06 -13.67 -3.63
N ALA A 72 -6.13 -13.97 -4.93
CA ALA A 72 -5.06 -13.65 -5.89
C ALA A 72 -4.89 -12.15 -6.18
N THR A 73 -5.95 -11.36 -5.98
CA THR A 73 -5.94 -9.91 -6.18
C THR A 73 -6.53 -9.23 -4.97
N LEU A 74 -5.86 -8.19 -4.51
CA LEU A 74 -6.25 -7.39 -3.37
C LEU A 74 -6.38 -5.94 -3.80
N THR A 75 -7.21 -5.18 -3.10
CA THR A 75 -7.36 -3.74 -3.30
C THR A 75 -7.12 -3.01 -1.97
N ALA A 76 -6.18 -2.08 -1.96
CA ALA A 76 -5.98 -1.14 -0.87
C ALA A 76 -6.78 0.14 -1.16
N ASP A 77 -7.73 0.46 -0.28
CA ASP A 77 -8.55 1.67 -0.38
C ASP A 77 -8.67 2.37 0.99
N VAL A 78 -9.33 3.52 1.02
CA VAL A 78 -9.57 4.28 2.25
C VAL A 78 -11.03 4.10 2.70
N ASP A 79 -11.24 3.73 3.97
CA ASP A 79 -12.56 3.60 4.57
C ASP A 79 -13.21 4.97 4.89
N SER A 80 -14.46 4.95 5.37
CA SER A 80 -15.18 6.18 5.76
C SER A 80 -14.56 6.92 6.95
N LYS A 81 -13.64 6.29 7.68
CA LYS A 81 -12.91 6.86 8.82
C LYS A 81 -11.53 7.39 8.42
N GLY A 82 -11.13 7.25 7.14
CA GLY A 82 -9.83 7.69 6.64
C GLY A 82 -8.68 6.69 6.82
N ASN A 83 -8.98 5.43 7.16
CA ASN A 83 -7.96 4.38 7.33
C ASN A 83 -7.76 3.59 6.04
N ILE A 84 -6.52 3.19 5.79
CA ILE A 84 -6.19 2.27 4.69
C ILE A 84 -6.67 0.87 5.07
N VAL A 85 -7.45 0.25 4.20
CA VAL A 85 -8.01 -1.10 4.38
C VAL A 85 -7.74 -1.94 3.14
N ILE A 86 -7.43 -3.22 3.35
CA ILE A 86 -7.24 -4.21 2.28
C ILE A 86 -8.56 -4.97 2.09
N LYS A 87 -8.96 -5.14 0.84
CA LYS A 87 -10.17 -5.86 0.46
C LYS A 87 -9.85 -6.85 -0.64
N ALA A 88 -10.40 -8.06 -0.56
CA ALA A 88 -10.54 -8.93 -1.72
C ALA A 88 -11.67 -8.41 -2.64
N PRO A 89 -11.60 -8.69 -3.95
CA PRO A 89 -12.68 -8.42 -4.90
C PRO A 89 -13.98 -9.14 -4.54
#